data_AF-A0AAN8F6R8-F1
#
_entry.id   AF-A0AAN8F6R8-F1
#
_cell.length_a   1.000
_cell.length_b   1.000
_cell.length_c   1.000
_cell.angle_alpha   90.00
_cell.angle_beta   90.00
_cell.angle_gamma   90.00
#
_symmetry.space_group_name_H-M   'P 1'
#
loop_
_entity.id
_entity.type
_entity.pdbx_description
1 polymer ?
#
loop_
_entity_poly.entity_id
_entity_poly.type
_entity_poly.pdbx_seq_one_letter_code
_entity_poly.pdbx_strand_id
1 'polypeptide(L)'
;MEVLKSFQQNSSLPDFNPVSFCAMETEQLNWKNHGLPGDSLSVENTVVMFNSTQIPLVIDPTGRVAAFLHSFIDKSELLRAAQNDLFTQIEFGIRFGKAIIVDDVTEIDAALVPIFRRELSSQGPRQVISFADKQIDYNPDFKLFLCTKNQHIVIPSSIRNVLSEVNFTTTKSGLTSQLLGLAIQIEKPELEERSNALARDAESKKMELEKLEQLLLQQLASYQRSEDNLLDNTVLLDSLNKSKENAETISKSIQESEKLRQELNDQRNAYLPLAEFASSLYFVFSDLHLHNHMYNFNVNTIISIFRKVVANCQDRTSTRTETQMRSLQLAVFYHISRALFKADRLMFALSFVHGTMPKMFQPKEWELFTGLIVDEPQSTVKEVAWIDNSRRSAVAKIQSNLPTLFNNLQLTDQGTWNEFSRTVECENAVPAFVEQKITPFQK
;
A
#
# COMPACT_ATOMS: atom_id res chain seq x y z
N MET A 1 4.06 8.66 -10.91
CA MET A 1 4.21 8.05 -12.25
C MET A 1 4.25 9.08 -13.39
N GLU A 2 3.40 10.10 -13.44
CA GLU A 2 3.40 11.08 -14.53
C GLU A 2 4.70 11.88 -14.65
N VAL A 3 5.27 12.31 -13.51
CA VAL A 3 6.55 13.03 -13.48
C VAL A 3 7.68 12.18 -14.05
N LEU A 4 7.80 10.91 -13.63
CA LEU A 4 8.82 9.99 -14.15
C LEU A 4 8.69 9.81 -15.68
N LYS A 5 7.47 9.58 -16.17
CA LYS A 5 7.19 9.46 -17.61
C LYS A 5 7.57 10.73 -18.37
N SER A 6 7.27 11.91 -17.80
CA SER A 6 7.67 13.18 -18.41
C SER A 6 9.19 13.33 -18.49
N PHE A 7 9.93 12.91 -17.45
CA PHE A 7 11.39 12.93 -17.48
C PHE A 7 11.95 11.95 -18.51
N GLN A 8 11.44 10.71 -18.56
CA GLN A 8 11.86 9.69 -19.54
C GLN A 8 11.64 10.15 -20.99
N GLN A 9 10.51 10.82 -21.24
CA GLN A 9 10.20 11.43 -22.54
C GLN A 9 11.15 12.57 -22.87
N ASN A 10 11.43 13.46 -21.91
CA ASN A 10 12.34 14.59 -22.08
C ASN A 10 13.81 14.16 -22.25
N SER A 11 14.21 13.04 -21.63
CA SER A 11 15.57 12.51 -21.69
C SER A 11 15.80 11.50 -22.81
N SER A 12 14.78 11.21 -23.65
CA SER A 12 14.85 10.21 -24.73
C SER A 12 15.27 8.81 -24.26
N LEU A 13 14.92 8.43 -23.03
CA LEU A 13 15.25 7.12 -22.44
C LEU A 13 13.96 6.42 -22.00
N PRO A 14 13.20 5.83 -22.94
CA PRO A 14 11.90 5.22 -22.64
C PRO A 14 12.01 3.95 -21.79
N ASP A 15 13.11 3.20 -21.91
CA ASP A 15 13.29 1.90 -21.25
C ASP A 15 14.08 2.00 -19.93
N PHE A 16 14.47 3.21 -19.51
CA PHE A 16 15.28 3.37 -18.29
C PHE A 16 14.42 3.22 -17.04
N ASN A 17 14.70 2.19 -16.24
CA ASN A 17 14.09 2.01 -14.92
C ASN A 17 15.07 2.46 -13.81
N PRO A 18 14.71 3.50 -13.02
CA PRO A 18 15.58 4.02 -11.97
C PRO A 18 15.81 3.04 -10.82
N VAL A 19 14.84 2.16 -10.53
CA VAL A 19 14.94 1.21 -9.41
C VAL A 19 16.01 0.17 -9.70
N SER A 20 16.02 -0.40 -10.92
CA SER A 20 17.03 -1.37 -11.34
C SER A 20 18.41 -0.74 -11.52
N PHE A 21 18.47 0.57 -11.77
CA PHE A 21 19.74 1.30 -11.83
C PHE A 21 20.34 1.53 -10.44
N CYS A 22 19.49 1.90 -9.46
CA CYS A 22 19.94 2.26 -8.12
C CYS A 22 20.12 1.06 -7.17
N ALA A 23 19.50 -0.08 -7.46
CA ALA A 23 19.58 -1.27 -6.62
C ALA A 23 19.66 -2.54 -7.46
N MET A 24 20.68 -3.34 -7.18
CA MET A 24 20.87 -4.62 -7.87
C MET A 24 19.76 -5.59 -7.49
N GLU A 25 19.48 -6.57 -8.36
CA GLU A 25 18.46 -7.58 -8.06
C GLU A 25 18.78 -8.36 -6.78
N THR A 26 20.06 -8.59 -6.48
CA THR A 26 20.50 -9.26 -5.25
C THR A 26 20.23 -8.44 -3.99
N GLU A 27 20.41 -7.12 -4.04
CA GLU A 27 20.04 -6.23 -2.93
C GLU A 27 18.53 -6.22 -2.69
N GLN A 28 17.74 -6.13 -3.77
CA GLN A 28 16.28 -6.16 -3.67
C GLN A 28 15.76 -7.49 -3.11
N LEU A 29 16.40 -8.60 -3.48
CA LEU A 29 16.11 -9.92 -2.91
C LEU A 29 16.49 -9.99 -1.44
N ASN A 30 17.65 -9.45 -1.07
CA ASN A 30 18.10 -9.38 0.31
C ASN A 30 17.10 -8.58 1.18
N TRP A 31 16.55 -7.48 0.67
CA TRP A 31 15.51 -6.73 1.39
C TRP A 31 14.25 -7.55 1.64
N LYS A 32 13.79 -8.32 0.64
CA LYS A 32 12.62 -9.20 0.77
C LYS A 32 12.85 -10.29 1.82
N ASN A 33 14.05 -10.85 1.89
CA ASN A 33 14.41 -11.85 2.90
C ASN A 33 14.36 -11.31 4.33
N HIS A 34 14.68 -10.03 4.51
CA HIS A 34 14.61 -9.34 5.80
C HIS A 34 13.21 -8.80 6.11
N GLY A 35 12.20 -9.14 5.30
CA GLY A 35 10.79 -8.86 5.58
C GLY A 35 10.23 -7.59 4.94
N LEU A 36 10.93 -6.99 3.97
CA LEU A 36 10.37 -5.89 3.18
C LEU A 36 9.14 -6.38 2.39
N PRO A 37 8.02 -5.62 2.38
CA PRO A 37 6.91 -5.90 1.50
C PRO A 37 7.32 -5.94 0.02
N GLY A 38 6.79 -6.91 -0.73
CA GLY A 38 7.18 -7.15 -2.12
C GLY A 38 6.50 -6.26 -3.16
N ASP A 39 5.77 -5.22 -2.76
CA ASP A 39 5.12 -4.28 -3.67
C ASP A 39 6.12 -3.27 -4.26
N SER A 40 5.79 -2.74 -5.44
CA SER A 40 6.69 -1.83 -6.17
C SER A 40 6.99 -0.55 -5.38
N LEU A 41 5.99 0.00 -4.69
CA LEU A 41 6.14 1.21 -3.89
C LEU A 41 7.11 0.98 -2.74
N SER A 42 7.00 -0.14 -2.02
CA SER A 42 7.94 -0.47 -0.94
C SER A 42 9.38 -0.60 -1.43
N VAL A 43 9.61 -1.18 -2.61
CA VAL A 43 10.96 -1.27 -3.20
C VAL A 43 11.47 0.12 -3.59
N GLU A 44 10.66 0.93 -4.28
CA GLU A 44 11.00 2.31 -4.64
C GLU A 44 11.36 3.16 -3.41
N ASN A 45 10.52 3.09 -2.37
CA ASN A 45 10.73 3.79 -1.11
C ASN A 45 12.00 3.34 -0.39
N THR A 46 12.33 2.05 -0.46
CA THR A 46 13.54 1.49 0.16
C THR A 46 14.79 2.02 -0.54
N VAL A 47 14.78 2.12 -1.87
CA VAL A 47 15.85 2.77 -2.65
C VAL A 47 16.03 4.22 -2.22
N VAL A 48 14.94 4.98 -2.10
CA VAL A 48 14.99 6.39 -1.66
C VAL A 48 15.55 6.49 -0.24
N MET A 49 15.08 5.64 0.67
CA MET A 49 15.50 5.63 2.06
C MET A 49 17.00 5.41 2.23
N PHE A 50 17.60 4.46 1.49
CA PHE A 50 19.03 4.16 1.61
C PHE A 50 19.95 5.08 0.79
N ASN A 51 19.46 5.66 -0.31
CA ASN A 51 20.26 6.56 -1.16
C ASN A 51 20.11 8.04 -0.78
N SER A 52 19.21 8.40 0.12
CA SER A 52 19.06 9.77 0.61
C SER A 52 20.09 10.13 1.69
N THR A 53 20.54 11.38 1.69
CA THR A 53 21.46 11.91 2.72
C THR A 53 20.72 12.42 3.96
N GLN A 54 19.46 12.80 3.80
CA GLN A 54 18.58 13.28 4.86
C GLN A 54 18.10 12.12 5.73
N ILE A 55 17.72 12.42 6.97
CA ILE A 55 17.17 11.39 7.87
C ILE A 55 15.76 11.02 7.40
N PRO A 56 15.49 9.73 7.16
CA PRO A 56 14.17 9.29 6.69
C PRO A 56 13.17 9.29 7.84
N LEU A 57 12.02 9.93 7.58
CA LEU A 57 10.78 9.75 8.34
C LEU A 57 9.90 8.78 7.56
N VAL A 58 9.88 7.54 8.03
CA VAL A 58 9.13 6.42 7.47
C VAL A 58 7.70 6.47 8.01
N ILE A 59 6.75 6.68 7.12
CA ILE A 59 5.32 6.56 7.41
C ILE A 59 4.89 5.15 7.01
N ASP A 60 4.69 4.27 7.99
CA ASP A 60 4.29 2.88 7.79
C ASP A 60 3.13 2.49 8.73
N PRO A 61 1.88 2.51 8.25
CA PRO A 61 0.70 2.11 9.02
C PRO A 61 0.72 0.65 9.48
N THR A 62 1.45 -0.21 8.75
CA THR A 62 1.50 -1.65 9.00
C THR A 62 2.51 -2.01 10.09
N GLY A 63 3.52 -1.18 10.31
CA GLY A 63 4.62 -1.39 11.26
C GLY A 63 5.64 -2.43 10.84
N ARG A 64 5.67 -2.83 9.56
CA ARG A 64 6.61 -3.83 9.02
C ARG A 64 7.99 -3.26 8.75
N VAL A 65 8.08 -2.00 8.34
CA VAL A 65 9.34 -1.38 7.91
C VAL A 65 10.31 -1.22 9.08
N ALA A 66 9.84 -0.88 10.28
CA ALA A 66 10.69 -0.80 11.47
C ALA A 66 11.34 -2.15 11.81
N ALA A 67 10.58 -3.24 11.71
CA ALA A 67 11.11 -4.60 11.92
C ALA A 67 12.08 -5.01 10.81
N PHE A 68 11.78 -4.67 9.55
CA PHE A 68 12.67 -4.87 8.41
C PHE A 68 14.02 -4.15 8.62
N LEU A 69 14.00 -2.87 8.97
CA LEU A 69 15.21 -2.08 9.21
C LEU A 69 16.09 -2.69 10.31
N HIS A 70 15.46 -3.15 11.39
CA HIS A 70 16.16 -3.80 12.48
C HIS A 70 16.78 -5.14 12.06
N SER A 71 16.09 -5.90 11.23
CA SER A 71 16.60 -7.18 10.73
C SER A 71 17.71 -6.99 9.68
N PHE A 72 17.63 -5.96 8.85
CA PHE A 72 18.53 -5.72 7.72
C PHE A 72 19.83 -5.01 8.12
N ILE A 73 19.77 -4.08 9.06
CA ILE A 73 20.93 -3.28 9.45
C ILE A 73 21.68 -3.95 10.61
N ASP A 74 22.91 -4.36 10.34
CA ASP A 74 23.83 -4.84 11.37
C ASP A 74 24.08 -3.77 12.44
N LYS A 75 24.11 -4.20 13.71
CA LYS A 75 24.29 -3.30 14.88
C LYS A 75 23.23 -2.20 14.98
N SER A 76 21.98 -2.53 14.63
CA SER A 76 20.84 -1.65 14.85
C SER A 76 20.21 -1.84 16.23
N GLU A 77 19.56 -0.79 16.74
CA GLU A 77 18.73 -0.82 17.94
C GLU A 77 17.34 -0.26 17.63
N LEU A 78 16.31 -1.05 17.92
CA LEU A 78 14.91 -0.67 17.79
C LEU A 78 14.38 -0.14 19.12
N LEU A 79 14.04 1.14 19.15
CA LEU A 79 13.56 1.87 20.33
C LEU A 79 12.15 2.38 20.08
N ARG A 80 11.36 2.54 21.15
CA ARG A 80 10.04 3.20 21.04
C ARG A 80 10.16 4.68 21.38
N ALA A 81 9.43 5.53 20.67
CA ALA A 81 9.43 6.97 20.92
C ALA A 81 9.03 7.34 22.36
N ALA A 82 8.12 6.57 22.97
CA ALA A 82 7.65 6.78 24.35
C ALA A 82 8.60 6.24 25.44
N GLN A 83 9.77 5.72 25.07
CA GLN A 83 10.71 5.11 26.01
C GLN A 83 11.53 6.18 26.75
N ASN A 84 11.62 6.08 28.08
CA ASN A 84 12.24 7.12 28.92
C ASN A 84 13.73 7.36 28.65
N ASP A 85 14.48 6.34 28.23
CA ASP A 85 15.92 6.42 27.97
C ASP A 85 16.26 6.68 26.49
N LEU A 86 15.28 7.05 25.65
CA LEU A 86 15.47 7.29 24.22
C LEU A 86 16.66 8.22 23.90
N PHE A 87 16.72 9.39 24.54
CA PHE A 87 17.81 10.36 24.33
C PHE A 87 19.17 9.81 24.72
N THR A 88 19.23 9.02 25.79
CA THR A 88 20.47 8.38 26.25
C THR A 88 20.94 7.32 25.25
N GLN A 89 20.03 6.52 24.71
CA GLN A 89 20.36 5.52 23.68
C GLN A 89 20.79 6.19 22.36
N ILE A 90 20.15 7.29 21.97
CA ILE A 90 20.60 8.09 20.82
C ILE A 90 22.00 8.65 21.05
N GLU A 91 22.29 9.17 22.25
CA GLU A 91 23.64 9.62 22.63
C GLU A 91 24.68 8.49 22.48
N PHE A 92 24.37 7.28 22.96
CA PHE A 92 25.25 6.12 22.75
C PHE A 92 25.36 5.72 21.29
N GLY A 93 24.26 5.76 20.54
CA GLY A 93 24.24 5.50 19.10
C GLY A 93 25.19 6.43 18.34
N ILE A 94 25.15 7.73 18.64
CA ILE A 94 26.02 8.74 18.04
C ILE A 94 27.50 8.46 18.34
N ARG A 95 27.84 8.12 19.60
CA ARG A 95 29.23 7.83 20.00
C ARG A 95 29.78 6.56 19.36
N PHE A 96 28.97 5.50 19.34
CA PHE A 96 29.40 4.17 18.91
C PHE A 96 29.14 3.88 17.43
N GLY A 97 28.48 4.80 16.70
CA GLY A 97 28.16 4.61 15.28
C GLY A 97 27.13 3.51 15.05
N LYS A 98 26.14 3.37 15.95
CA LYS A 98 25.05 2.40 15.78
C LYS A 98 23.92 2.99 14.94
N ALA A 99 23.14 2.12 14.28
CA ALA A 99 21.91 2.54 13.64
C ALA A 99 20.76 2.54 14.65
N ILE A 100 20.14 3.69 14.91
CA ILE A 100 19.01 3.81 15.82
C ILE A 100 17.72 3.89 15.01
N ILE A 101 16.75 3.05 15.33
CA ILE A 101 15.42 3.03 14.72
C ILE A 101 14.42 3.39 15.80
N VAL A 102 13.72 4.51 15.65
CA VAL A 102 12.71 4.97 16.61
C VAL A 102 11.32 4.66 16.04
N ASP A 103 10.62 3.70 16.65
CA ASP A 103 9.25 3.31 16.29
C ASP A 103 8.20 4.13 17.06
N ASP A 104 7.01 4.24 16.48
CA ASP A 104 5.85 4.95 17.02
C ASP A 104 6.10 6.44 17.33
N VAL A 105 6.83 7.13 16.45
CA VAL A 105 7.00 8.60 16.55
C VAL A 105 5.65 9.30 16.35
N THR A 106 5.17 9.98 17.39
CA THR A 106 3.96 10.81 17.34
C THR A 106 4.26 12.26 17.01
N GLU A 107 5.34 12.78 17.61
CA GLU A 107 5.81 14.15 17.48
C GLU A 107 7.33 14.14 17.36
N ILE A 108 7.87 15.11 16.63
CA ILE A 108 9.31 15.24 16.41
C ILE A 108 9.87 16.23 17.42
N ASP A 109 10.68 15.72 18.35
CA ASP A 109 11.30 16.55 19.39
C ASP A 109 12.33 17.52 18.77
N ALA A 110 12.29 18.78 19.21
CA ALA A 110 13.22 19.83 18.79
C ALA A 110 14.68 19.50 19.15
N ALA A 111 14.92 18.70 20.20
CA ALA A 111 16.25 18.26 20.60
C ALA A 111 16.97 17.43 19.50
N LEU A 112 16.24 16.84 18.56
CA LEU A 112 16.81 16.07 17.45
C LEU A 112 17.20 16.95 16.24
N VAL A 113 16.79 18.22 16.21
CA VAL A 113 17.04 19.13 15.08
C VAL A 113 18.53 19.30 14.73
N PRO A 114 19.46 19.44 15.70
CA PRO A 114 20.89 19.50 15.40
C PRO A 114 21.40 18.26 14.66
N ILE A 115 20.85 17.08 14.99
CA ILE A 115 21.18 15.81 14.32
C ILE A 115 20.64 15.80 12.90
N PHE A 116 19.38 16.21 12.69
CA PHE A 116 18.78 16.28 11.36
C PHE A 116 19.59 17.17 10.41
N ARG A 117 20.01 18.34 10.90
CA ARG A 117 20.78 19.32 10.11
C ARG A 117 22.26 18.97 9.97
N ARG A 118 22.75 17.97 10.71
CA ARG A 118 24.17 17.64 10.83
C ARG A 118 25.00 18.89 11.20
N GLU A 119 24.56 19.61 12.23
CA GLU A 119 25.26 20.79 12.78
C GLU A 119 26.52 20.34 13.55
N LEU A 120 27.52 19.86 12.81
CA LEU A 120 28.78 19.36 13.33
C LEU A 120 29.76 20.51 13.56
N SER A 121 30.44 20.49 14.70
CA SER A 121 31.57 21.36 14.98
C SER A 121 32.86 20.56 15.05
N SER A 122 33.95 21.12 14.52
CA SER A 122 35.25 20.44 14.51
C SER A 122 36.07 20.85 15.72
N GLN A 123 36.45 19.88 16.56
CA GLN A 123 37.43 20.06 17.62
C GLN A 123 38.69 19.26 17.27
N GLY A 124 39.64 19.93 16.61
CA GLY A 124 40.82 19.27 16.05
C GLY A 124 40.42 18.24 14.97
N PRO A 125 40.86 16.97 15.07
CA PRO A 125 40.48 15.93 14.11
C PRO A 125 39.10 15.30 14.39
N ARG A 126 38.45 15.61 15.52
CA ARG A 126 37.17 15.02 15.91
C ARG A 126 36.02 15.93 15.49
N GLN A 127 34.93 15.32 15.04
CA GLN A 127 33.66 16.00 14.84
C GLN A 127 32.82 15.81 16.10
N VAL A 128 32.26 16.90 16.62
CA VAL A 128 31.38 16.90 17.78
C VAL A 128 30.05 17.55 17.45
N ILE A 129 28.97 16.99 17.97
CA ILE A 129 27.61 17.50 17.82
C ILE A 129 27.06 17.94 19.18
N SER A 130 26.32 19.04 19.20
CA SER A 130 25.60 19.49 20.39
C SER A 130 24.22 18.84 20.44
N PHE A 131 23.97 18.01 21.44
CA PHE A 131 22.71 17.29 21.60
C PHE A 131 22.35 17.16 23.09
N ALA A 132 21.10 17.52 23.44
CA ALA A 132 20.60 17.54 24.82
C ALA A 132 21.54 18.24 25.82
N ASP A 133 22.01 19.44 25.47
CA ASP A 133 22.96 20.26 26.23
C ASP A 133 24.34 19.63 26.49
N LYS A 134 24.67 18.57 25.76
CA LYS A 134 25.98 17.90 25.80
C LYS A 134 26.69 18.01 24.46
N GLN A 135 28.02 18.08 24.50
CA GLN A 135 28.84 17.86 23.31
C GLN A 135 29.25 16.39 23.23
N ILE A 136 28.91 15.76 22.12
CA ILE A 136 29.10 14.33 21.90
C ILE A 136 29.97 14.13 20.66
N ASP A 137 30.98 13.25 20.76
CA ASP A 137 31.79 12.83 19.62
C ASP A 137 30.88 12.15 18.58
N TYR A 138 30.84 12.71 17.37
CA TYR A 138 30.01 12.23 16.27
C TYR A 138 30.76 11.15 15.48
N ASN A 139 30.19 9.95 15.42
CA ASN A 139 30.69 8.88 14.58
C ASN A 139 30.06 8.96 13.17
N PRO A 140 30.85 8.96 12.09
CA PRO A 140 30.31 9.01 10.72
C PRO A 140 29.43 7.81 10.34
N ASP A 141 29.57 6.67 11.02
CA ASP A 141 28.76 5.47 10.76
C ASP A 141 27.35 5.53 11.38
N PHE A 142 27.07 6.53 12.22
CA PHE A 142 25.78 6.70 12.86
C PHE A 142 24.65 6.93 11.83
N LYS A 143 23.55 6.19 12.00
CA LYS A 143 22.32 6.36 11.20
C LYS A 143 21.11 6.43 12.12
N LEU A 144 20.15 7.29 11.77
CA LEU A 144 18.89 7.45 12.50
C LEU A 144 17.73 7.23 11.53
N PHE A 145 16.77 6.40 11.93
CA PHE A 145 15.51 6.18 11.22
C PHE A 145 14.35 6.50 12.16
N LEU A 146 13.41 7.30 11.68
CA LEU A 146 12.18 7.63 12.42
C LEU A 146 11.02 6.92 11.75
N CYS A 147 10.28 6.11 12.49
CA CYS A 147 9.12 5.37 12.00
C CYS A 147 7.86 5.82 12.72
N THR A 148 6.79 6.05 11.95
CA THR A 148 5.47 6.37 12.49
C THR A 148 4.39 5.52 11.84
N LYS A 149 3.44 5.06 12.66
CA LYS A 149 2.22 4.38 12.18
C LYS A 149 1.12 5.38 11.80
N ASN A 150 1.29 6.65 12.16
CA ASN A 150 0.32 7.70 11.87
C ASN A 150 0.61 8.34 10.51
N GLN A 151 -0.28 8.12 9.54
CA GLN A 151 -0.19 8.74 8.21
C GLN A 151 -0.31 10.26 8.26
N HIS A 152 -0.97 10.78 9.28
CA HIS A 152 -1.31 12.21 9.43
C HIS A 152 -0.41 12.90 10.46
N ILE A 153 0.86 12.48 10.55
CA ILE A 153 1.82 13.12 11.45
C ILE A 153 2.02 14.59 11.08
N VAL A 154 1.91 15.48 12.07
CA VAL A 154 2.12 16.91 11.87
C VAL A 154 3.61 17.20 11.95
N ILE A 155 4.21 17.49 10.79
CA ILE A 155 5.63 17.86 10.70
C ILE A 155 5.75 19.39 10.70
N PRO A 156 6.44 20.00 11.67
CA PRO A 156 6.70 21.43 11.68
C PRO A 156 7.43 21.88 10.40
N SER A 157 7.03 23.01 9.82
CA SER A 157 7.62 23.54 8.58
C SER A 157 9.12 23.82 8.70
N SER A 158 9.61 24.10 9.92
CA SER A 158 11.02 24.31 10.22
C SER A 158 11.90 23.07 10.04
N ILE A 159 11.32 21.87 10.13
CA ILE A 159 12.02 20.58 10.09
C ILE A 159 11.75 19.84 8.78
N ARG A 160 10.61 20.10 8.12
CA ARG A 160 10.18 19.41 6.88
C ARG A 160 11.23 19.42 5.76
N ASN A 161 12.05 20.48 5.65
CA ASN A 161 13.09 20.57 4.62
C ASN A 161 14.36 19.73 4.91
N VAL A 162 14.51 19.27 6.15
CA VAL A 162 15.71 18.56 6.64
C VAL A 162 15.46 17.05 6.69
N LEU A 163 14.20 16.64 6.81
CA LEU A 163 13.79 15.24 6.81
C LEU A 163 13.38 14.79 5.40
N SER A 164 13.64 13.53 5.10
CA SER A 164 13.12 12.86 3.91
C SER A 164 11.86 12.09 4.29
N GLU A 165 10.69 12.54 3.83
CA GLU A 165 9.41 11.86 4.08
C GLU A 165 9.27 10.67 3.12
N VAL A 166 9.24 9.46 3.67
CA VAL A 166 9.13 8.21 2.89
C VAL A 166 7.85 7.48 3.27
N ASN A 167 6.90 7.41 2.35
CA ASN A 167 5.55 6.94 2.64
C ASN A 167 5.28 5.52 2.14
N PHE A 168 5.25 4.56 3.05
CA PHE A 168 4.89 3.15 2.81
C PHE A 168 3.37 2.90 2.98
N THR A 169 2.54 3.93 2.81
CA THR A 169 1.08 3.78 2.86
C THR A 169 0.64 2.71 1.87
N THR A 170 -0.22 1.82 2.35
CA THR A 170 -0.71 0.71 1.57
C THR A 170 -1.54 1.21 0.39
N THR A 171 -1.11 0.87 -0.82
CA THR A 171 -1.86 1.17 -2.06
C THR A 171 -2.95 0.13 -2.29
N LYS A 172 -3.94 0.46 -3.15
CA LYS A 172 -4.99 -0.50 -3.52
C LYS A 172 -4.43 -1.80 -4.10
N SER A 173 -3.45 -1.69 -5.01
CA SER A 173 -2.76 -2.83 -5.59
C SER A 173 -1.91 -3.57 -4.54
N GLY A 174 -1.15 -2.86 -3.71
CA GLY A 174 -0.32 -3.45 -2.66
C GLY A 174 -1.15 -4.26 -1.65
N LEU A 175 -2.28 -3.71 -1.18
CA LEU A 175 -3.19 -4.41 -0.28
C LEU A 175 -3.81 -5.63 -0.96
N THR A 176 -4.22 -5.52 -2.22
CA THR A 176 -4.76 -6.66 -2.99
C THR A 176 -3.73 -7.79 -3.06
N SER A 177 -2.47 -7.49 -3.42
CA SER A 177 -1.40 -8.49 -3.48
C SER A 177 -1.13 -9.12 -2.10
N GLN A 178 -1.16 -8.32 -1.04
CA GLN A 178 -0.97 -8.81 0.33
C GLN A 178 -2.11 -9.74 0.77
N LEU A 179 -3.36 -9.35 0.54
CA LEU A 179 -4.54 -10.17 0.88
C LEU A 179 -4.61 -11.43 0.04
N LEU A 180 -4.19 -11.36 -1.22
CA LEU A 180 -4.11 -12.51 -2.10
C LEU A 180 -3.07 -13.53 -1.61
N GLY A 181 -1.88 -13.07 -1.21
CA GLY A 181 -0.86 -13.92 -0.59
C GLY A 181 -1.38 -14.59 0.68
N LEU A 182 -2.11 -13.85 1.52
CA LEU A 182 -2.74 -14.39 2.73
C LEU A 182 -3.81 -15.43 2.42
N ALA A 183 -4.62 -15.24 1.38
CA ALA A 183 -5.63 -16.23 0.97
C ALA A 183 -4.97 -17.55 0.58
N ILE A 184 -3.93 -17.51 -0.25
CA ILE A 184 -3.19 -18.70 -0.67
C ILE A 184 -2.48 -19.37 0.50
N GLN A 185 -1.88 -18.60 1.40
CA GLN A 185 -1.23 -19.13 2.59
C GLN A 185 -2.20 -19.93 3.48
N ILE A 186 -3.47 -19.50 3.57
CA ILE A 186 -4.50 -20.19 4.36
C ILE A 186 -5.04 -21.41 3.61
N GLU A 187 -5.30 -21.30 2.31
CA GLU A 187 -5.96 -22.34 1.52
C GLU A 187 -5.01 -23.48 1.12
N LYS A 188 -3.78 -23.14 0.73
CA LYS A 188 -2.79 -24.09 0.20
C LYS A 188 -1.40 -23.83 0.81
N PRO A 189 -1.25 -24.07 2.13
CA PRO A 189 0.03 -23.84 2.82
C PRO A 189 1.18 -24.66 2.21
N GLU A 190 0.92 -25.91 1.81
CA GLU A 190 1.93 -26.80 1.22
C GLU A 190 2.52 -26.25 -0.10
N LEU A 191 1.69 -25.68 -0.98
CA LEU A 191 2.16 -25.10 -2.24
C LEU A 191 2.96 -23.80 -2.00
N GLU A 192 2.51 -22.98 -1.05
CA GLU A 192 3.21 -21.74 -0.70
C GLU A 192 4.57 -22.06 -0.04
N GLU A 193 4.63 -23.05 0.85
CA GLU A 193 5.87 -23.53 1.47
C GLU A 193 6.83 -24.09 0.41
N ARG A 194 6.34 -24.91 -0.52
CA ARG A 194 7.15 -25.43 -1.63
C ARG A 194 7.68 -24.32 -2.53
N SER A 195 6.86 -23.31 -2.83
CA SER A 195 7.30 -22.15 -3.62
C SER A 195 8.34 -21.31 -2.88
N ASN A 196 8.16 -21.09 -1.59
CA ASN A 196 9.13 -20.37 -0.77
C ASN A 196 10.45 -21.15 -0.64
N ALA A 197 10.39 -22.47 -0.50
CA ALA A 197 11.58 -23.32 -0.50
C ALA A 197 12.32 -23.24 -1.85
N LEU A 198 11.63 -23.39 -2.98
CA LEU A 198 12.25 -23.27 -4.29
C LEU A 198 12.79 -21.86 -4.57
N ALA A 199 12.12 -20.82 -4.07
CA ALA A 199 12.60 -19.45 -4.20
C ALA A 199 13.90 -19.23 -3.42
N ARG A 200 13.98 -19.72 -2.18
CA ARG A 200 15.20 -19.69 -1.36
C ARG A 200 16.34 -20.48 -1.99
N ASP A 201 16.05 -21.67 -2.51
CA ASP A 201 17.06 -22.50 -3.19
C ASP A 201 17.57 -21.83 -4.45
N ALA A 202 16.69 -21.23 -5.27
CA ALA A 202 17.08 -20.48 -6.46
C ALA A 202 17.93 -19.25 -6.09
N GLU A 203 17.58 -18.58 -4.99
CA GLU A 203 18.31 -17.41 -4.50
C GLU A 203 19.70 -17.76 -3.99
N SER A 204 19.82 -18.80 -3.15
CA SER A 204 21.11 -19.29 -2.66
C SER A 204 22.05 -19.63 -3.82
N LYS A 205 21.55 -20.33 -4.83
CA LYS A 205 22.35 -20.68 -6.01
C LYS A 205 22.71 -19.44 -6.86
N LYS A 206 21.84 -18.44 -6.95
CA LYS A 206 22.14 -17.18 -7.65
C LYS A 206 23.28 -16.42 -6.96
N MET A 207 23.26 -16.35 -5.62
CA MET A 207 24.35 -15.74 -4.85
C MET A 207 25.67 -16.52 -4.99
N GLU A 208 25.62 -17.85 -5.01
CA GLU A 208 26.81 -18.68 -5.27
C GLU A 208 27.40 -18.45 -6.66
N LEU A 209 26.54 -18.30 -7.68
CA LEU A 209 26.98 -17.99 -9.04
C LEU A 209 27.67 -16.62 -9.11
N GLU A 210 27.07 -15.58 -8.54
CA GLU A 210 27.68 -14.25 -8.53
C GLU A 210 29.03 -14.25 -7.79
N LYS A 211 29.14 -15.01 -6.69
CA LYS A 211 30.41 -15.18 -5.99
C LYS A 211 31.47 -15.87 -6.85
N LEU A 212 31.08 -16.90 -7.62
CA LEU A 212 31.99 -17.57 -8.55
C LEU A 212 32.41 -16.64 -9.70
N GLU A 213 31.50 -15.83 -10.23
CA GLU A 213 31.80 -14.82 -11.24
C GLU A 213 32.77 -13.75 -10.71
N GLN A 214 32.57 -13.26 -9.49
CA GLN A 214 33.49 -12.33 -8.84
C GLN A 214 34.87 -12.95 -8.62
N LEU A 215 34.93 -14.22 -8.19
CA LEU A 215 36.20 -14.95 -8.04
C LEU A 215 36.91 -15.11 -9.39
N LEU A 216 36.18 -15.45 -10.46
CA LEU A 216 36.73 -15.53 -11.82
C LEU A 216 37.26 -14.17 -12.28
N LEU A 217 36.51 -13.08 -12.07
CA LEU A 217 36.95 -11.72 -12.40
C LEU A 217 38.19 -11.30 -11.62
N GLN A 218 38.26 -11.60 -10.32
CA GLN A 218 39.43 -11.35 -9.49
C GLN A 218 40.64 -12.16 -9.99
N GLN A 219 40.46 -13.43 -10.32
CA GLN A 219 41.52 -14.28 -10.86
C GLN A 219 42.03 -13.73 -12.19
N LEU A 220 41.14 -13.37 -13.13
CA LEU A 220 41.49 -12.74 -14.40
C LEU A 220 42.22 -11.40 -14.22
N ALA A 221 41.72 -10.53 -13.34
CA ALA A 221 42.33 -9.23 -13.04
C ALA A 221 43.70 -9.36 -12.36
N SER A 222 43.87 -10.35 -11.47
CA SER A 222 45.16 -10.65 -10.83
C SER A 222 46.18 -11.16 -11.85
N TYR A 223 45.73 -11.92 -12.84
CA TYR A 223 46.58 -12.46 -13.90
C TYR A 223 47.03 -11.41 -14.91
N GLN A 224 46.20 -10.39 -15.18
CA GLN A 224 46.59 -9.32 -16.10
C GLN A 224 47.78 -8.48 -15.61
N ARG A 225 48.21 -8.66 -14.35
CA ARG A 225 49.43 -8.10 -13.74
C ARG A 225 50.65 -9.02 -13.75
N SER A 226 50.48 -10.30 -14.04
CA SER A 226 51.55 -11.32 -14.05
C SER A 226 51.62 -11.96 -15.43
N GLU A 227 52.73 -11.79 -16.15
CA GLU A 227 52.96 -12.23 -17.54
C GLU A 227 53.02 -13.77 -17.74
N ASP A 228 52.22 -14.54 -17.01
CA ASP A 228 52.18 -16.00 -17.12
C ASP A 228 51.00 -16.49 -17.99
N ASN A 229 51.16 -17.69 -18.57
CA ASN A 229 50.30 -18.27 -19.60
C ASN A 229 48.90 -18.66 -19.04
N LEU A 230 47.83 -18.10 -19.59
CA LEU A 230 46.42 -18.31 -19.16
C LEU A 230 45.96 -19.79 -19.23
N LEU A 231 46.54 -20.56 -20.15
CA LEU A 231 46.13 -21.94 -20.45
C LEU A 231 46.64 -22.99 -19.45
N ASP A 232 47.66 -22.66 -18.65
CA ASP A 232 48.27 -23.61 -17.70
C ASP A 232 47.60 -23.61 -16.32
N ASN A 233 46.61 -22.73 -16.12
CA ASN A 233 45.97 -22.57 -14.81
C ASN A 233 44.79 -23.54 -14.64
N THR A 234 45.11 -24.70 -14.07
CA THR A 234 44.12 -25.74 -13.70
C THR A 234 43.05 -25.21 -12.74
N VAL A 235 43.37 -24.23 -11.88
CA VAL A 235 42.44 -23.65 -10.90
C VAL A 235 41.37 -22.78 -11.57
N LEU A 236 41.73 -22.01 -12.60
CA LEU A 236 40.78 -21.25 -13.43
C LEU A 236 39.86 -22.19 -14.20
N LEU A 237 40.42 -23.27 -14.76
CA LEU A 237 39.68 -24.29 -15.52
C LEU A 237 38.68 -25.04 -14.61
N ASP A 238 39.09 -25.38 -13.39
CA ASP A 238 38.21 -25.97 -12.38
C ASP A 238 37.11 -25.00 -11.92
N SER A 239 37.43 -23.72 -11.74
CA SER A 239 36.45 -22.69 -11.36
C SER A 239 35.42 -22.47 -12.47
N LEU A 240 35.84 -22.51 -13.74
CA LEU A 240 34.98 -22.39 -14.90
C LEU A 240 34.07 -23.62 -15.07
N ASN A 241 34.59 -24.83 -14.88
CA ASN A 241 33.79 -26.05 -14.88
C ASN A 241 32.74 -26.06 -13.76
N LYS A 242 33.12 -25.65 -12.54
CA LYS A 242 32.17 -25.48 -11.42
C LYS A 242 31.12 -24.42 -11.72
N SER A 243 31.51 -23.29 -12.29
CA SER A 243 30.58 -22.23 -12.71
C SER A 243 29.58 -22.74 -13.76
N LYS A 244 30.04 -23.57 -14.71
CA LYS A 244 29.18 -24.18 -15.73
C LYS A 244 28.19 -25.18 -15.14
N GLU A 245 28.64 -26.09 -14.28
CA GLU A 245 27.77 -27.06 -13.59
C GLU A 245 26.71 -26.37 -12.73
N ASN A 246 27.12 -25.31 -12.00
CA ASN A 246 26.20 -24.49 -11.22
C ASN A 246 25.20 -23.76 -12.11
N ALA A 247 25.63 -23.18 -13.24
CA ALA A 247 24.73 -22.52 -14.19
C ALA A 247 23.70 -23.48 -14.79
N GLU A 248 24.09 -24.72 -15.14
CA GLU A 248 23.16 -25.74 -15.63
C GLU A 248 22.15 -26.15 -14.55
N THR A 249 22.59 -26.29 -13.30
CA THR A 249 21.74 -26.63 -12.16
C THR A 249 20.76 -25.50 -11.83
N ILE A 250 21.22 -24.25 -11.89
CA ILE A 250 20.42 -23.04 -11.73
C ILE A 250 19.36 -22.96 -12.82
N SER A 251 19.73 -23.19 -14.08
CA SER A 251 18.79 -23.17 -15.20
C SER A 251 17.65 -24.17 -15.01
N LYS A 252 17.95 -25.40 -14.59
CA LYS A 252 16.94 -26.41 -14.24
C LYS A 252 16.06 -25.96 -13.07
N SER A 253 16.66 -25.45 -12.01
CA SER A 253 15.96 -24.95 -10.81
C SER A 253 15.03 -23.77 -11.13
N ILE A 254 15.46 -22.87 -12.02
CA ILE A 254 14.66 -21.73 -12.50
C ILE A 254 13.46 -22.23 -13.31
N GLN A 255 13.66 -23.19 -14.23
CA GLN A 255 12.56 -23.75 -15.01
C GLN A 255 11.50 -24.46 -14.14
N GLU A 256 11.93 -25.21 -13.11
CA GLU A 256 11.01 -25.84 -12.16
C GLU A 256 10.27 -24.78 -11.32
N SER A 257 10.97 -23.76 -10.85
CA SER A 257 10.38 -22.63 -10.12
C SER A 257 9.37 -21.88 -10.98
N GLU A 258 9.66 -21.67 -12.26
CA GLU A 258 8.78 -20.97 -13.19
C GLU A 258 7.49 -21.75 -13.46
N LYS A 259 7.58 -23.07 -13.64
CA LYS A 259 6.39 -23.93 -13.75
C LYS A 259 5.52 -23.88 -12.49
N LEU A 260 6.13 -24.00 -11.31
CA LEU A 260 5.38 -23.92 -10.06
C LEU A 260 4.79 -22.51 -9.85
N ARG A 261 5.51 -21.46 -10.25
CA ARG A 261 5.00 -20.08 -10.21
C ARG A 261 3.79 -19.89 -11.10
N GLN A 262 3.79 -20.47 -12.31
CA GLN A 262 2.64 -20.42 -13.21
C GLN A 262 1.43 -21.12 -12.58
N GLU A 263 1.62 -22.34 -12.06
CA GLU A 263 0.55 -23.06 -11.37
C GLU A 263 0.00 -22.27 -10.16
N LEU A 264 0.88 -21.68 -9.36
CA LEU A 264 0.47 -20.81 -8.25
C LEU A 264 -0.24 -19.55 -8.73
N ASN A 265 0.18 -18.97 -9.84
CA ASN A 265 -0.43 -17.77 -10.38
C ASN A 265 -1.85 -18.06 -10.87
N ASP A 266 -2.08 -19.22 -11.49
CA ASP A 266 -3.41 -19.66 -11.89
C ASP A 266 -4.33 -19.86 -10.68
N GLN A 267 -3.79 -20.45 -9.60
CA GLN A 267 -4.53 -20.58 -8.34
C GLN A 267 -4.79 -19.22 -7.67
N ARG A 268 -3.82 -18.28 -7.74
CA ARG A 268 -3.97 -16.89 -7.26
C ARG A 268 -5.06 -16.16 -8.02
N ASN A 269 -5.12 -16.31 -9.34
CA ASN A 269 -6.13 -15.64 -10.17
C ASN A 269 -7.56 -16.01 -9.76
N ALA A 270 -7.81 -17.21 -9.22
CA ALA A 270 -9.12 -17.60 -8.70
C ALA A 270 -9.57 -16.77 -7.47
N TYR A 271 -8.62 -16.30 -6.64
CA TYR A 271 -8.89 -15.51 -5.44
C TYR A 271 -8.69 -14.00 -5.64
N LEU A 272 -8.20 -13.59 -6.81
CA LEU A 272 -7.99 -12.17 -7.14
C LEU A 272 -9.25 -11.31 -6.95
N PRO A 273 -10.46 -11.72 -7.40
CA PRO A 273 -11.67 -10.92 -7.19
C PRO A 273 -12.01 -10.70 -5.71
N LEU A 274 -11.75 -11.70 -4.86
CA LEU A 274 -11.97 -11.62 -3.42
C LEU A 274 -10.98 -10.63 -2.77
N ALA A 275 -9.71 -10.67 -3.17
CA ALA A 275 -8.68 -9.76 -2.67
C ALA A 275 -8.94 -8.32 -3.12
N GLU A 276 -9.35 -8.09 -4.37
CA GLU A 276 -9.73 -6.78 -4.89
C GLU A 276 -10.95 -6.19 -4.17
N PHE A 277 -11.94 -7.03 -3.88
CA PHE A 277 -13.11 -6.64 -3.10
C PHE A 277 -12.75 -6.27 -1.67
N ALA A 278 -11.91 -7.07 -1.00
CA ALA A 278 -11.42 -6.80 0.34
C ALA A 278 -10.57 -5.53 0.42
N SER A 279 -9.72 -5.29 -0.59
CA SER A 279 -8.95 -4.04 -0.73
C SER A 279 -9.90 -2.85 -0.88
N SER A 280 -10.88 -2.94 -1.78
CA SER A 280 -11.88 -1.86 -1.97
C SER A 280 -12.66 -1.56 -0.69
N LEU A 281 -13.06 -2.60 0.06
CA LEU A 281 -13.73 -2.43 1.36
C LEU A 281 -12.90 -1.61 2.35
N TYR A 282 -11.59 -1.81 2.41
CA TYR A 282 -10.70 -1.04 3.29
C TYR A 282 -10.70 0.44 2.94
N PHE A 283 -10.56 0.79 1.66
CA PHE A 283 -10.52 2.19 1.24
C PHE A 283 -11.84 2.93 1.44
N VAL A 284 -12.98 2.21 1.49
CA VAL A 284 -14.26 2.83 1.83
C VAL A 284 -14.26 3.35 3.26
N PHE A 285 -13.76 2.56 4.22
CA PHE A 285 -13.82 2.94 5.63
C PHE A 285 -12.55 3.64 6.12
N SER A 286 -11.43 3.61 5.36
CA SER A 286 -10.24 4.39 5.68
C SER A 286 -10.56 5.88 5.73
N ASP A 287 -11.41 6.33 4.82
CA ASP A 287 -11.72 7.75 4.64
C ASP A 287 -12.70 8.28 5.70
N LEU A 288 -13.22 7.42 6.58
CA LEU A 288 -14.09 7.84 7.69
C LEU A 288 -13.40 8.81 8.65
N HIS A 289 -12.07 8.78 8.73
CA HIS A 289 -11.31 9.73 9.53
C HIS A 289 -11.51 11.19 9.09
N LEU A 290 -11.88 11.42 7.81
CA LEU A 290 -12.15 12.75 7.26
C LEU A 290 -13.44 13.34 7.84
N HIS A 291 -14.41 12.49 8.18
CA HIS A 291 -15.65 12.91 8.82
C HIS A 291 -15.45 13.11 10.33
N ASN A 292 -14.80 12.16 11.00
CA ASN A 292 -14.48 12.27 12.42
C ASN A 292 -13.10 11.67 12.68
N HIS A 293 -12.20 12.47 13.27
CA HIS A 293 -10.84 12.06 13.62
C HIS A 293 -10.77 10.79 14.50
N MET A 294 -11.81 10.48 15.27
CA MET A 294 -11.89 9.26 16.07
C MET A 294 -12.05 7.98 15.23
N TYR A 295 -12.53 8.10 13.99
CA TYR A 295 -12.76 6.97 13.08
C TYR A 295 -11.51 6.61 12.29
N ASN A 296 -10.42 6.34 13.01
CA ASN A 296 -9.17 5.92 12.41
C ASN A 296 -9.01 4.39 12.53
N PHE A 297 -9.02 3.70 11.39
CA PHE A 297 -8.90 2.25 11.32
C PHE A 297 -7.58 1.85 10.65
N ASN A 298 -6.84 0.96 11.30
CA ASN A 298 -5.60 0.43 10.74
C ASN A 298 -5.91 -0.60 9.63
N VAL A 299 -5.08 -0.65 8.57
CA VAL A 299 -5.05 -1.73 7.56
C VAL A 299 -5.07 -3.13 8.18
N ASN A 300 -4.42 -3.32 9.33
CA ASN A 300 -4.41 -4.58 10.07
C ASN A 300 -5.83 -5.06 10.47
N THR A 301 -6.82 -4.15 10.58
CA THR A 301 -8.22 -4.49 10.84
C THR A 301 -8.81 -5.29 9.69
N ILE A 302 -8.66 -4.86 8.43
CA ILE A 302 -9.18 -5.63 7.28
C ILE A 302 -8.44 -6.95 7.13
N ILE A 303 -7.12 -6.96 7.35
CA ILE A 303 -6.30 -8.17 7.29
C ILE A 303 -6.79 -9.22 8.31
N SER A 304 -7.07 -8.80 9.54
CA SER A 304 -7.57 -9.68 10.60
C SER A 304 -8.96 -10.24 10.28
N ILE A 305 -9.87 -9.40 9.78
CA ILE A 305 -11.22 -9.83 9.40
C ILE A 305 -11.15 -10.80 8.21
N PHE A 306 -10.36 -10.47 7.19
CA PHE A 306 -10.14 -11.30 6.02
C PHE A 306 -9.63 -12.69 6.41
N ARG A 307 -8.58 -12.76 7.23
CA ARG A 307 -8.02 -14.02 7.74
C ARG A 307 -9.07 -14.88 8.44
N LYS A 308 -9.92 -14.28 9.28
CA LYS A 308 -11.01 -14.99 9.98
C LYS A 308 -12.05 -15.53 9.01
N VAL A 309 -12.45 -14.74 8.01
CA VAL A 309 -13.48 -15.13 7.04
C VAL A 309 -12.99 -16.27 6.14
N VAL A 310 -11.76 -16.17 5.64
CA VAL A 310 -11.17 -17.22 4.78
C VAL A 310 -10.97 -18.51 5.58
N ALA A 311 -10.44 -18.43 6.80
CA ALA A 311 -10.21 -19.62 7.63
C ALA A 311 -11.49 -20.34 8.08
N ASN A 312 -12.59 -19.60 8.29
CA ASN A 312 -13.85 -20.19 8.75
C ASN A 312 -14.72 -20.77 7.62
N CYS A 313 -14.39 -20.50 6.35
CA CYS A 313 -15.21 -20.93 5.23
C CYS A 313 -14.90 -22.40 4.86
N GLN A 314 -15.85 -23.30 5.10
CA GLN A 314 -15.68 -24.75 4.83
C GLN A 314 -16.15 -25.18 3.43
N ASP A 315 -16.79 -24.31 2.66
CA ASP A 315 -17.45 -24.65 1.39
C ASP A 315 -16.44 -24.94 0.26
N ARG A 316 -16.48 -26.12 -0.36
CA ARG A 316 -15.52 -26.54 -1.41
C ARG A 316 -16.02 -26.31 -2.85
N THR A 317 -17.08 -25.55 -3.03
CA THR A 317 -17.80 -25.42 -4.31
C THR A 317 -17.37 -24.16 -5.08
N SER A 318 -17.65 -24.08 -6.38
CA SER A 318 -17.39 -22.90 -7.23
C SER A 318 -18.05 -21.60 -6.75
N THR A 319 -19.07 -21.69 -5.87
CA THR A 319 -19.73 -20.54 -5.22
C THR A 319 -19.02 -20.05 -3.95
N ARG A 320 -17.90 -20.69 -3.55
CA ARG A 320 -17.12 -20.34 -2.34
C ARG A 320 -16.73 -18.88 -2.31
N THR A 321 -16.15 -18.37 -3.39
CA THR A 321 -15.66 -16.98 -3.47
C THR A 321 -16.78 -15.98 -3.25
N GLU A 322 -17.98 -16.21 -3.81
CA GLU A 322 -19.14 -15.33 -3.61
C GLU A 322 -19.66 -15.37 -2.17
N THR A 323 -19.73 -16.56 -1.56
CA THR A 323 -20.11 -16.71 -0.15
C THR A 323 -19.10 -16.02 0.77
N GLN A 324 -17.80 -16.14 0.48
CA GLN A 324 -16.74 -15.45 1.21
C GLN A 324 -16.85 -13.93 1.05
N MET A 325 -17.12 -13.42 -0.16
CA MET A 325 -17.35 -11.99 -0.38
C MET A 325 -18.54 -11.46 0.45
N ARG A 326 -19.68 -12.16 0.45
CA ARG A 326 -20.85 -11.77 1.27
C ARG A 326 -20.55 -11.82 2.77
N SER A 327 -19.87 -12.88 3.22
CA SER A 327 -19.48 -13.03 4.63
C SER A 327 -18.49 -11.93 5.05
N LEU A 328 -17.54 -11.59 4.19
CA LEU A 328 -16.59 -10.51 4.41
C LEU A 328 -17.29 -9.16 4.48
N GLN A 329 -18.21 -8.88 3.56
CA GLN A 329 -19.01 -7.66 3.56
C GLN A 329 -19.76 -7.48 4.88
N LEU A 330 -20.46 -8.52 5.36
CA LEU A 330 -21.18 -8.47 6.63
C LEU A 330 -20.23 -8.31 7.82
N ALA A 331 -19.13 -9.07 7.85
CA ALA A 331 -18.17 -9.01 8.94
C ALA A 331 -17.53 -7.62 9.07
N VAL A 332 -17.14 -7.00 7.95
CA VAL A 332 -16.62 -5.63 7.92
C VAL A 332 -17.69 -4.64 8.36
N PHE A 333 -18.90 -4.73 7.80
CA PHE A 333 -19.99 -3.81 8.13
C PHE A 333 -20.32 -3.83 9.63
N TYR A 334 -20.46 -5.01 10.24
CA TYR A 334 -20.72 -5.12 11.67
C TYR A 334 -19.55 -4.66 12.53
N HIS A 335 -18.31 -4.96 12.13
CA HIS A 335 -17.13 -4.56 12.89
C HIS A 335 -16.99 -3.03 12.92
N ILE A 336 -17.14 -2.36 11.78
CA ILE A 336 -17.04 -0.90 11.69
C ILE A 336 -18.26 -0.22 12.32
N SER A 337 -19.48 -0.70 12.06
CA SER A 337 -20.70 -0.10 12.63
C SER A 337 -20.77 -0.14 14.16
N ARG A 338 -20.05 -1.08 14.79
CA ARG A 338 -19.90 -1.13 16.26
C ARG A 338 -19.04 0.00 16.81
N ALA A 339 -18.07 0.49 16.03
CA ALA A 339 -17.21 1.60 16.42
C ALA A 339 -17.82 2.99 16.12
N LEU A 340 -18.81 3.05 15.21
CA LEU A 340 -19.47 4.30 14.81
C LEU A 340 -20.58 4.74 15.78
N PHE A 341 -20.71 6.05 15.94
CA PHE A 341 -21.87 6.66 16.60
C PHE A 341 -23.16 6.33 15.86
N LYS A 342 -24.28 6.26 16.59
CA LYS A 342 -25.59 5.87 16.04
C LYS A 342 -26.02 6.77 14.87
N ALA A 343 -25.70 8.07 14.92
CA ALA A 343 -26.02 9.04 13.87
C ALA A 343 -25.26 8.75 12.56
N ASP A 344 -24.01 8.31 12.64
CA ASP A 344 -23.13 8.16 11.48
C ASP A 344 -23.28 6.81 10.78
N ARG A 345 -24.00 5.86 11.38
CA ARG A 345 -24.20 4.51 10.82
C ARG A 345 -24.90 4.51 9.46
N LEU A 346 -25.88 5.40 9.27
CA LEU A 346 -26.60 5.49 7.99
C LEU A 346 -25.70 6.05 6.89
N MET A 347 -24.92 7.10 7.21
CA MET A 347 -23.93 7.67 6.30
C MET A 347 -22.91 6.60 5.87
N PHE A 348 -22.37 5.86 6.84
CA PHE A 348 -21.45 4.77 6.54
C PHE A 348 -22.11 3.67 5.71
N ALA A 349 -23.34 3.25 6.04
CA ALA A 349 -24.03 2.21 5.28
C ALA A 349 -24.22 2.61 3.81
N LEU A 350 -24.59 3.86 3.54
CA LEU A 350 -24.77 4.34 2.17
C LEU A 350 -23.42 4.43 1.42
N SER A 351 -22.39 5.01 2.04
CA SER A 351 -21.04 5.06 1.47
C SER A 351 -20.47 3.66 1.21
N PHE A 352 -20.74 2.72 2.12
CA PHE A 352 -20.32 1.33 2.02
C PHE A 352 -21.00 0.60 0.86
N VAL A 353 -22.29 0.84 0.63
CA VAL A 353 -23.00 0.29 -0.53
C VAL A 353 -22.46 0.89 -1.83
N HIS A 354 -22.22 2.20 -1.87
CA HIS A 354 -21.64 2.88 -3.03
C HIS A 354 -20.24 2.33 -3.39
N GLY A 355 -19.39 2.14 -2.39
CA GLY A 355 -18.03 1.62 -2.60
C GLY A 355 -17.96 0.13 -2.95
N THR A 356 -18.89 -0.68 -2.44
CA THR A 356 -18.90 -2.14 -2.70
C THR A 356 -19.64 -2.54 -3.97
N MET A 357 -20.66 -1.78 -4.36
CA MET A 357 -21.52 -2.09 -5.51
C MET A 357 -21.68 -0.88 -6.43
N PRO A 358 -20.60 -0.40 -7.07
CA PRO A 358 -20.65 0.77 -7.95
C PRO A 358 -21.58 0.55 -9.16
N LYS A 359 -21.80 -0.71 -9.56
CA LYS A 359 -22.69 -1.08 -10.68
C LYS A 359 -24.16 -0.74 -10.46
N MET A 360 -24.59 -0.50 -9.22
CA MET A 360 -25.98 -0.12 -8.93
C MET A 360 -26.29 1.35 -9.24
N PHE A 361 -25.25 2.17 -9.41
CA PHE A 361 -25.35 3.62 -9.59
C PHE A 361 -24.96 3.97 -11.03
N GLN A 362 -25.85 4.66 -11.75
CA GLN A 362 -25.51 5.19 -13.07
C GLN A 362 -24.64 6.45 -12.93
N PRO A 363 -23.88 6.84 -13.97
CA PRO A 363 -23.08 8.05 -13.93
C PRO A 363 -23.94 9.28 -13.57
N LYS A 364 -23.37 10.19 -12.75
CA LYS A 364 -24.00 11.41 -12.22
C LYS A 364 -25.12 11.23 -11.19
N GLU A 365 -25.66 10.02 -10.97
CA GLU A 365 -26.74 9.84 -9.98
C GLU A 365 -26.26 10.08 -8.55
N TRP A 366 -25.09 9.55 -8.19
CA TRP A 366 -24.51 9.73 -6.87
C TRP A 366 -24.08 11.19 -6.60
N GLU A 367 -23.50 11.85 -7.59
CA GLU A 367 -23.09 13.27 -7.51
C GLU A 367 -24.31 14.19 -7.36
N LEU A 368 -25.41 13.87 -8.05
CA LEU A 368 -26.68 14.59 -7.89
C LEU A 368 -27.27 14.37 -6.50
N PHE A 369 -27.30 13.11 -6.03
CA PHE A 369 -27.83 12.73 -4.72
C PHE A 369 -27.06 13.41 -3.56
N THR A 370 -25.73 13.43 -3.65
CA THR A 370 -24.85 14.07 -2.66
C THR A 370 -24.84 15.61 -2.77
N GLY A 371 -25.43 16.17 -3.83
CA GLY A 371 -25.51 17.61 -4.04
C GLY A 371 -24.22 18.26 -4.56
N LEU A 372 -23.27 17.46 -5.06
CA LEU A 372 -22.04 17.96 -5.69
C LEU A 372 -22.33 18.70 -7.00
N ILE A 373 -23.45 18.39 -7.66
CA ILE A 373 -23.93 19.12 -8.84
C ILE A 373 -24.64 20.40 -8.40
N VAL A 374 -23.88 21.49 -8.43
CA VAL A 374 -24.34 22.85 -8.08
C VAL A 374 -25.00 23.57 -9.26
N ASP A 375 -24.78 23.11 -10.50
CA ASP A 375 -25.29 23.77 -11.70
C ASP A 375 -26.77 24.17 -11.59
N GLU A 376 -27.03 25.46 -11.77
CA GLU A 376 -28.39 25.97 -11.89
C GLU A 376 -28.99 25.47 -13.21
N PRO A 377 -30.21 24.92 -13.19
CA PRO A 377 -30.83 24.37 -14.38
C PRO A 377 -30.99 25.45 -15.45
N GLN A 378 -30.40 25.23 -16.63
CA GLN A 378 -30.67 26.07 -17.80
C GLN A 378 -32.18 26.02 -18.10
N SER A 379 -32.72 27.19 -18.48
CA SER A 379 -34.13 27.61 -18.62
C SER A 379 -35.13 26.73 -19.39
N THR A 380 -34.80 25.48 -19.75
CA THR A 380 -35.68 24.55 -20.50
C THR A 380 -36.13 23.37 -19.63
N VAL A 381 -36.75 23.65 -18.49
CA VAL A 381 -37.32 22.63 -17.60
C VAL A 381 -38.82 22.53 -17.85
N LYS A 382 -39.37 21.32 -17.97
CA LYS A 382 -40.81 21.10 -18.10
C LYS A 382 -41.44 21.29 -16.72
N GLU A 383 -42.31 22.27 -16.56
CA GLU A 383 -43.01 22.47 -15.30
C GLU A 383 -43.99 21.33 -15.02
N VAL A 384 -43.90 20.77 -13.81
CA VAL A 384 -44.84 19.76 -13.30
C VAL A 384 -45.81 20.43 -12.33
N ALA A 385 -47.08 20.49 -12.71
CA ALA A 385 -48.07 21.35 -12.05
C ALA A 385 -48.44 20.95 -10.61
N TRP A 386 -48.36 19.66 -10.27
CA TRP A 386 -48.78 19.15 -8.95
C TRP A 386 -47.66 19.20 -7.88
N ILE A 387 -46.44 19.58 -8.26
CA ILE A 387 -45.28 19.60 -7.37
C ILE A 387 -45.13 20.97 -6.71
N ASP A 388 -44.91 20.96 -5.39
CA ASP A 388 -44.67 22.16 -4.59
C ASP A 388 -43.43 22.95 -5.06
N ASN A 389 -43.51 24.28 -4.93
CA ASN A 389 -42.45 25.20 -5.32
C ASN A 389 -41.08 24.86 -4.69
N SER A 390 -41.06 24.31 -3.48
CA SER A 390 -39.85 23.91 -2.75
C SER A 390 -39.11 22.74 -3.41
N ARG A 391 -39.80 21.91 -4.21
CA ARG A 391 -39.25 20.70 -4.85
C ARG A 391 -38.98 20.88 -6.34
N ARG A 392 -39.46 21.96 -6.96
CA ARG A 392 -39.25 22.23 -8.40
C ARG A 392 -37.77 22.31 -8.79
N SER A 393 -36.93 22.89 -7.93
CA SER A 393 -35.48 22.95 -8.18
C SER A 393 -34.83 21.57 -8.21
N ALA A 394 -35.25 20.64 -7.33
CA ALA A 394 -34.73 19.28 -7.32
C ALA A 394 -35.16 18.50 -8.58
N VAL A 395 -36.43 18.64 -8.99
CA VAL A 395 -36.96 18.02 -10.21
C VAL A 395 -36.27 18.57 -11.46
N ALA A 396 -36.01 19.88 -11.48
CA ALA A 396 -35.26 20.53 -12.55
C ALA A 396 -33.84 19.95 -12.71
N LYS A 397 -33.14 19.72 -11.59
CA LYS A 397 -31.80 19.10 -11.61
C LYS A 397 -31.83 17.65 -12.08
N ILE A 398 -32.88 16.89 -11.77
CA ILE A 398 -33.08 15.53 -12.32
C ILE A 398 -33.31 15.62 -13.83
N GLN A 399 -34.15 16.56 -14.29
CA GLN A 399 -34.44 16.71 -15.71
C GLN A 399 -33.20 17.10 -16.52
N SER A 400 -32.34 17.98 -15.99
CA SER A 400 -31.13 18.43 -16.68
C SER A 400 -30.02 17.38 -16.70
N ASN A 401 -29.79 16.70 -15.58
CA ASN A 401 -28.65 15.78 -15.43
C ASN A 401 -28.99 14.32 -15.73
N LEU A 402 -30.25 13.91 -15.54
CA LEU A 402 -30.73 12.53 -15.70
C LEU A 402 -32.03 12.50 -16.53
N PRO A 403 -31.98 12.86 -17.83
CA PRO A 403 -33.16 12.96 -18.68
C PRO A 403 -33.87 11.61 -18.89
N THR A 404 -33.13 10.50 -18.88
CA THR A 404 -33.67 9.13 -18.98
C THR A 404 -34.52 8.78 -17.77
N LEU A 405 -34.04 9.10 -16.56
CA LEU A 405 -34.77 8.90 -15.31
C LEU A 405 -36.04 9.76 -15.29
N PHE A 406 -35.94 11.04 -15.64
CA PHE A 406 -37.11 11.94 -15.70
C PHE A 406 -38.20 11.40 -16.63
N ASN A 407 -37.82 10.89 -17.81
CA ASN A 407 -38.76 10.27 -18.75
C ASN A 407 -39.38 8.98 -18.21
N ASN A 408 -38.63 8.17 -17.46
CA ASN A 408 -39.13 6.94 -16.85
C ASN A 408 -40.12 7.19 -15.70
N LEU A 409 -39.91 8.26 -14.93
CA LEU A 409 -40.79 8.64 -13.82
C LEU A 409 -42.16 9.20 -14.27
N GLN A 410 -42.25 9.72 -15.50
CA GLN A 410 -43.49 10.28 -16.08
C GLN A 410 -44.22 11.25 -15.14
N LEU A 411 -43.47 12.10 -14.43
CA LEU A 411 -43.99 13.02 -13.41
C LEU A 411 -45.07 13.99 -13.92
N THR A 412 -45.20 14.15 -15.24
CA THR A 412 -46.27 14.94 -15.87
C THR A 412 -47.67 14.36 -15.67
N ASP A 413 -47.79 13.05 -15.42
CA ASP A 413 -49.08 12.41 -15.17
C ASP A 413 -49.43 12.47 -13.68
N GLN A 414 -50.27 13.44 -13.30
CA GLN A 414 -50.70 13.61 -11.91
C GLN A 414 -51.52 12.42 -11.38
N GLY A 415 -52.23 11.69 -12.26
CA GLY A 415 -53.13 10.62 -11.84
C GLY A 415 -52.39 9.46 -11.19
N THR A 416 -51.21 9.13 -11.72
CA THR A 416 -50.36 8.02 -11.23
C THR A 416 -49.71 8.33 -9.88
N TRP A 417 -49.33 9.58 -9.63
CA TRP A 417 -48.61 9.99 -8.40
C TRP A 417 -49.53 10.48 -7.26
N ASN A 418 -50.84 10.52 -7.47
CA ASN A 418 -51.80 11.04 -6.49
C ASN A 418 -51.79 10.22 -5.18
N GLU A 419 -51.66 8.89 -5.27
CA GLU A 419 -51.59 8.00 -4.10
C GLU A 419 -50.29 8.19 -3.32
N PHE A 420 -49.16 8.31 -4.02
CA PHE A 420 -47.85 8.65 -3.44
C PHE A 420 -47.91 9.98 -2.67
N SER A 421 -48.53 11.01 -3.25
CA SER A 421 -48.59 12.35 -2.65
C SER A 421 -49.42 12.47 -1.38
N ARG A 422 -50.37 11.54 -1.17
CA ARG A 422 -51.31 11.56 -0.03
C ARG A 422 -50.90 10.63 1.12
N THR A 423 -50.01 9.68 0.85
CA THR A 423 -49.61 8.65 1.81
C THR A 423 -48.48 9.15 2.70
N VAL A 424 -48.52 8.83 3.99
CA VAL A 424 -47.49 9.23 4.97
C VAL A 424 -46.18 8.45 4.75
N GLU A 425 -46.28 7.15 4.45
CA GLU A 425 -45.17 6.27 4.06
C GLU A 425 -45.09 6.19 2.52
N CYS A 426 -44.81 7.33 1.89
CA CYS A 426 -44.81 7.46 0.44
C CYS A 426 -43.82 6.50 -0.26
N GLU A 427 -42.76 6.06 0.41
CA GLU A 427 -41.79 5.08 -0.08
C GLU A 427 -42.40 3.72 -0.45
N ASN A 428 -43.54 3.37 0.16
CA ASN A 428 -44.28 2.14 -0.08
C ASN A 428 -45.38 2.32 -1.16
N ALA A 429 -45.70 3.56 -1.54
CA ALA A 429 -46.79 3.91 -2.45
C ALA A 429 -46.29 4.42 -3.82
N VAL A 430 -45.08 4.01 -4.23
CA VAL A 430 -44.54 4.34 -5.56
C VAL A 430 -45.33 3.57 -6.63
N PRO A 431 -45.75 4.21 -7.74
CA PRO A 431 -46.55 3.54 -8.76
C PRO A 431 -45.85 2.30 -9.32
N ALA A 432 -46.53 1.14 -9.33
CA ALA A 432 -45.93 -0.14 -9.72
C ALA A 432 -45.33 -0.15 -11.14
N PHE A 433 -45.91 0.61 -12.07
CA PHE A 433 -45.38 0.77 -13.44
C PHE A 433 -44.03 1.51 -13.48
N VAL A 434 -43.83 2.44 -12.55
CA VAL A 434 -42.59 3.19 -12.40
C VAL A 434 -41.56 2.34 -11.66
N GLU A 435 -41.97 1.65 -10.61
CA GLU A 435 -41.10 0.78 -9.80
C GLU A 435 -40.42 -0.33 -10.63
N GLN A 436 -41.08 -0.84 -11.67
CA GLN A 436 -40.47 -1.81 -12.59
C GLN A 436 -39.40 -1.23 -13.53
N LYS A 437 -39.37 0.10 -13.70
CA LYS A 437 -38.48 0.80 -14.65
C LYS A 437 -37.30 1.49 -13.98
N ILE A 438 -37.32 1.63 -12.65
CA ILE A 438 -36.31 2.32 -11.88
C ILE A 438 -35.52 1.33 -11.02
N THR A 439 -34.26 1.66 -10.75
CA THR A 439 -33.43 0.88 -9.81
C THR A 439 -33.78 1.22 -8.35
N PRO A 440 -33.41 0.39 -7.37
CA PRO A 440 -33.62 0.69 -5.96
C PRO A 440 -32.94 1.98 -5.46
N PHE A 441 -31.92 2.49 -6.16
CA PHE A 441 -31.29 3.78 -5.86
C PHE A 441 -32.02 4.97 -6.51
N GLN A 442 -32.65 4.74 -7.66
CA GLN A 442 -33.45 5.75 -8.35
C GLN A 442 -34.83 5.94 -7.70
N LYS A 443 -35.34 4.91 -7.01
CA LYS A 443 -36.50 4.98 -6.12
C LYS A 443 -36.17 5.78 -4.87
#